data_AF-A0A7J3MV90-F1
#
_entry.id   AF-A0A7J3MV90-F1
#
_cell.length_a   1.000
_cell.length_b   1.000
_cell.length_c   1.000
_cell.angle_alpha   90.00
_cell.angle_beta   90.00
_cell.angle_gamma   90.00
#
_symmetry.space_group_name_H-M   'P 1'
#
loop_
_entity.id
_entity.type
_entity.pdbx_description
1 polymer ?
#
loop_
_entity_poly.entity_id
_entity_poly.type
_entity_poly.pdbx_seq_one_letter_code
_entity_poly.pdbx_strand_id
1 'polypeptide(L)'
;MSNVAFSGYIEGIQATRIGKAISLKIRLITPGGQRTELFIHNPPDWLNIGKAIKGTYYEAETPDGSIHIIDSIQEDKTLKSPIIQELTLEKILSIGQDTVVVEGRHSDGRIFSYKLKDPKFLEFKRRLPLTSLGLFIERGSLQVLLTIISKAEYSIISRTCEISSHLSKIAMEEPEKKFLEGE
;
A
#
# COMPACT_ATOMS: atom_id res chain seq x y z
N MET A 1 -9.93 22.63 -9.92
CA MET A 1 -9.04 21.83 -9.06
C MET A 1 -7.85 21.41 -9.91
N SER A 2 -6.62 21.64 -9.46
CA SER A 2 -5.42 21.22 -10.19
C SER A 2 -5.12 19.76 -9.86
N ASN A 3 -5.17 18.89 -10.87
CA ASN A 3 -4.81 17.50 -10.73
C ASN A 3 -3.28 17.37 -10.62
N VAL A 4 -2.80 16.64 -9.60
CA VAL A 4 -1.39 16.36 -9.37
C VAL A 4 -1.07 14.94 -9.85
N ALA A 5 -0.01 14.80 -10.65
CA ALA A 5 0.42 13.50 -11.17
C ALA A 5 1.22 12.73 -10.11
N PHE A 6 1.06 11.40 -10.09
CA PHE A 6 1.84 10.50 -9.25
C PHE A 6 2.32 9.27 -10.01
N SER A 7 3.40 8.66 -9.52
CA SER A 7 3.91 7.36 -9.98
C SER A 7 4.68 6.68 -8.84
N GLY A 8 4.46 5.38 -8.64
CA GLY A 8 5.12 4.61 -7.59
C GLY A 8 4.61 3.18 -7.45
N TYR A 9 5.00 2.51 -6.38
CA TYR A 9 4.59 1.15 -6.04
C TYR A 9 3.62 1.16 -4.86
N ILE A 10 2.63 0.27 -4.91
CA ILE A 10 1.69 0.10 -3.80
C ILE A 10 2.38 -0.66 -2.67
N GLU A 11 2.60 -0.02 -1.52
CA GLU A 11 3.15 -0.67 -0.31
C GLU A 11 2.08 -1.05 0.72
N GLY A 12 0.87 -0.50 0.59
CA GLY A 12 -0.23 -0.79 1.51
C GLY A 12 -1.57 -0.45 0.88
N ILE A 13 -2.59 -1.21 1.26
CA ILE A 13 -3.99 -0.92 0.93
C ILE A 13 -4.78 -1.17 2.22
N GLN A 14 -5.68 -0.27 2.58
CA GLN A 14 -6.53 -0.41 3.74
C GLN A 14 -7.95 0.04 3.41
N ALA A 15 -8.94 -0.81 3.68
CA ALA A 15 -10.32 -0.37 3.61
C ALA A 15 -10.59 0.64 4.73
N THR A 16 -11.17 1.77 4.35
CA THR A 16 -11.54 2.85 5.26
C THR A 16 -12.91 3.42 4.85
N ARG A 17 -13.46 4.26 5.71
CA ARG A 17 -14.71 4.97 5.42
C ARG A 17 -14.41 6.46 5.34
N ILE A 18 -14.83 7.10 4.25
CA ILE A 18 -14.82 8.55 4.10
C ILE A 18 -16.27 9.01 4.03
N GLY A 19 -16.73 9.68 5.10
CA GLY A 19 -18.14 10.00 5.28
C GLY A 19 -19.00 8.74 5.29
N LYS A 20 -19.92 8.62 4.32
CA LYS A 20 -20.79 7.44 4.18
C LYS A 20 -20.23 6.37 3.25
N ALA A 21 -19.25 6.69 2.42
CA ALA A 21 -18.70 5.80 1.40
C ALA A 21 -17.52 4.96 1.91
N ILE A 22 -17.46 3.69 1.48
CA ILE A 22 -16.28 2.85 1.65
C ILE A 22 -15.24 3.32 0.61
N SER A 23 -13.99 3.43 1.02
CA SER A 23 -12.87 3.81 0.15
C SER A 23 -11.66 2.95 0.49
N LEU A 24 -10.74 2.77 -0.45
CA LEU A 24 -9.44 2.19 -0.15
C LEU A 24 -8.41 3.29 0.02
N LYS A 25 -7.73 3.28 1.17
CA LYS A 25 -6.53 4.06 1.42
C LYS A 25 -5.32 3.29 0.87
N ILE A 26 -4.69 3.83 -0.16
CA ILE A 26 -3.48 3.32 -0.79
C ILE A 26 -2.28 4.05 -0.20
N ARG A 27 -1.29 3.30 0.28
CA ARG A 27 0.05 3.83 0.59
C ARG A 27 0.96 3.57 -0.62
N LEU A 28 1.39 4.64 -1.25
CA LEU A 28 2.29 4.63 -2.40
C LEU A 28 3.71 4.94 -1.94
N ILE A 29 4.70 4.22 -2.48
CA ILE A 29 6.11 4.55 -2.33
C ILE A 29 6.75 4.77 -3.70
N THR A 30 7.40 5.92 -3.90
CA THR A 30 8.15 6.19 -5.13
C THR A 30 9.44 5.37 -5.15
N PRO A 31 10.08 5.16 -6.32
CA PRO A 31 11.41 4.56 -6.37
C PRO A 31 12.43 5.29 -5.47
N GLY A 32 12.24 6.58 -5.22
CA GLY A 32 13.09 7.41 -4.35
C GLY A 32 12.83 7.25 -2.85
N GLY A 33 11.85 6.43 -2.46
CA GLY A 33 11.49 6.19 -1.06
C GLY A 33 10.57 7.24 -0.45
N GLN A 34 10.05 8.17 -1.25
CA GLN A 34 9.01 9.11 -0.80
C GLN A 34 7.68 8.37 -0.71
N ARG A 35 6.90 8.65 0.34
CA ARG A 35 5.61 8.01 0.58
C ARG A 35 4.48 9.03 0.44
N THR A 36 3.37 8.56 -0.10
CA THR A 36 2.15 9.34 -0.23
C THR A 36 0.95 8.46 0.06
N GLU A 37 -0.01 8.98 0.80
CA GLU A 37 -1.28 8.32 1.05
C GLU A 37 -2.33 8.90 0.09
N LEU A 38 -3.04 8.01 -0.59
CA LEU A 38 -4.04 8.34 -1.61
C LEU A 38 -5.31 7.52 -1.34
N PHE A 39 -6.47 8.07 -1.67
CA PHE A 39 -7.76 7.40 -1.48
C PHE A 39 -8.42 7.12 -2.82
N ILE A 40 -9.00 5.93 -2.98
CA ILE A 40 -9.76 5.54 -4.17
C ILE A 40 -11.13 5.02 -3.77
N HIS A 41 -12.18 5.51 -4.43
CA HIS A 41 -13.54 5.05 -4.20
C HIS A 41 -13.85 3.77 -4.99
N ASN A 42 -13.45 3.73 -6.27
CA ASN A 42 -13.70 2.62 -7.17
C ASN A 42 -12.36 2.00 -7.61
N PRO A 43 -11.75 1.14 -6.77
CA PRO A 43 -10.48 0.51 -7.10
C PRO A 43 -10.63 -0.46 -8.28
N PRO A 44 -9.68 -0.48 -9.24
CA PRO A 44 -9.71 -1.47 -10.29
C PRO A 44 -9.36 -2.87 -9.74
N ASP A 45 -9.94 -3.92 -10.33
CA ASP A 45 -9.76 -5.31 -9.87
C ASP A 45 -8.29 -5.80 -9.91
N TRP A 46 -7.46 -5.18 -10.73
CA TRP A 46 -6.02 -5.52 -10.84
C TRP A 46 -5.15 -4.85 -9.76
N LEU A 47 -5.71 -3.94 -8.96
CA LEU A 47 -5.00 -3.21 -7.92
C LEU A 47 -4.49 -4.19 -6.85
N ASN A 48 -3.18 -4.20 -6.60
CA ASN A 48 -2.60 -5.10 -5.60
C ASN A 48 -1.27 -4.55 -5.05
N ILE A 49 -0.85 -5.04 -3.89
CA ILE A 49 0.45 -4.73 -3.29
C ILE A 49 1.58 -5.05 -4.27
N GLY A 50 2.56 -4.16 -4.35
CA GLY A 50 3.70 -4.26 -5.24
C GLY A 50 3.40 -3.89 -6.70
N LYS A 51 2.15 -3.58 -7.06
CA LYS A 51 1.88 -3.06 -8.41
C LYS A 51 2.49 -1.67 -8.57
N ALA A 52 3.13 -1.45 -9.72
CA ALA A 52 3.54 -0.13 -10.15
C ALA A 52 2.34 0.59 -10.77
N ILE A 53 2.02 1.78 -10.27
CA ILE A 53 0.87 2.57 -10.69
C ILE A 53 1.25 4.01 -10.95
N LYS A 54 0.50 4.65 -11.84
CA LYS A 54 0.55 6.10 -12.08
C LYS A 54 -0.84 6.65 -12.32
N GLY A 55 -0.98 7.96 -12.18
CA GLY A 55 -2.27 8.60 -12.38
C GLY A 55 -2.28 10.04 -11.90
N THR A 56 -3.48 10.52 -11.60
CA THR A 56 -3.74 11.85 -11.06
C THR A 56 -4.57 11.77 -9.78
N TYR A 57 -4.32 12.69 -8.86
CA TYR A 57 -5.18 12.91 -7.69
C TYR A 57 -5.53 14.39 -7.55
N TYR A 58 -6.59 14.67 -6.82
CA TYR A 58 -6.93 16.01 -6.34
C TYR A 58 -7.01 16.02 -4.81
N GLU A 59 -6.83 17.20 -4.23
CA GLU A 59 -6.99 17.39 -2.79
C GLU A 59 -8.45 17.74 -2.48
N ALA A 60 -9.00 17.10 -1.44
CA ALA A 60 -10.36 17.31 -0.97
C ALA A 60 -10.35 17.59 0.54
N GLU A 61 -11.10 18.60 0.96
CA GLU A 61 -11.28 18.93 2.36
C GLU A 61 -12.27 17.98 3.04
N THR A 62 -11.90 17.46 4.20
CA THR A 62 -12.76 16.64 5.07
C THR A 62 -12.80 17.24 6.47
N PRO A 63 -13.75 16.84 7.33
CA PRO A 63 -13.78 17.29 8.73
C PRO A 63 -12.48 17.00 9.50
N ASP A 64 -11.72 15.98 9.09
CA ASP A 64 -10.49 15.55 9.74
C ASP A 64 -9.22 16.13 9.06
N GLY A 65 -9.38 17.02 8.07
CA GLY A 65 -8.31 17.64 7.29
C GLY A 65 -8.38 17.33 5.80
N SER A 66 -7.35 17.72 5.05
CA SER A 66 -7.30 17.47 3.62
C SER A 66 -6.82 16.05 3.29
N ILE A 67 -7.42 15.45 2.26
CA ILE A 67 -7.07 14.12 1.75
C ILE A 67 -6.82 14.18 0.25
N HIS A 68 -6.01 13.24 -0.26
CA HIS A 68 -5.75 13.10 -1.69
C HIS A 68 -6.61 12.00 -2.31
N ILE A 69 -7.54 12.36 -3.19
CA ILE A 69 -8.45 11.43 -3.86
C ILE A 69 -7.95 11.17 -5.29
N ILE A 70 -7.79 9.89 -5.62
CA ILE A 70 -7.39 9.43 -6.94
C ILE A 70 -8.52 9.71 -7.93
N ASP A 71 -8.20 10.46 -8.97
CA ASP A 71 -9.07 10.80 -10.09
C ASP A 71 -8.89 9.79 -11.24
N SER A 72 -7.63 9.47 -11.57
CA SER A 72 -7.29 8.47 -12.57
C SER A 72 -6.17 7.57 -12.10
N ILE A 73 -6.21 6.29 -12.50
CA ILE A 73 -5.19 5.31 -12.14
C ILE A 73 -5.01 4.28 -13.26
N GLN A 74 -3.76 3.93 -13.52
CA GLN A 74 -3.37 2.87 -14.46
C GLN A 74 -2.06 2.22 -14.03
N GLU A 75 -1.78 1.03 -14.53
CA GLU A 75 -0.47 0.40 -14.34
C GLU A 75 0.64 1.25 -14.97
N ASP A 76 1.73 1.47 -14.23
CA ASP A 76 2.89 2.18 -14.75
C ASP A 76 3.90 1.23 -15.35
N LYS A 77 3.79 1.03 -16.66
CA LYS A 77 4.71 0.17 -17.45
C LYS A 77 6.13 0.74 -17.59
N THR A 78 6.36 1.98 -17.16
CA THR A 78 7.71 2.59 -17.20
C THR A 78 8.55 2.21 -15.98
N LEU A 79 7.89 1.83 -14.89
CA LEU A 79 8.54 1.30 -13.70
C LEU A 79 8.76 -0.20 -13.85
N LYS A 80 9.96 -0.66 -13.49
CA LYS A 80 10.27 -2.09 -13.44
C LYS A 80 9.37 -2.78 -12.41
N SER A 81 8.90 -3.98 -12.72
CA SER A 81 8.16 -4.78 -11.74
C SER A 81 9.03 -5.04 -10.51
N PRO A 82 8.50 -4.86 -9.29
CA PRO A 82 9.28 -5.13 -8.11
C PRO A 82 9.43 -6.63 -7.90
N ILE A 83 10.54 -6.99 -7.28
CA ILE A 83 10.83 -8.34 -6.84
C ILE A 83 10.34 -8.46 -5.40
N ILE A 84 9.45 -9.40 -5.15
CA ILE A 84 8.94 -9.69 -3.80
C ILE A 84 9.72 -10.89 -3.28
N GLN A 85 10.41 -10.73 -2.14
CA GLN A 85 11.15 -11.81 -1.50
C GLN A 85 10.71 -11.98 -0.06
N GLU A 86 10.64 -13.21 0.41
CA GLU A 86 10.41 -13.50 1.82
C GLU A 86 11.66 -13.17 2.64
N LEU A 87 11.43 -12.48 3.76
CA LEU A 87 12.45 -12.07 4.72
C LEU A 87 12.00 -12.52 6.12
N THR A 88 12.95 -12.98 6.92
CA THR A 88 12.77 -13.12 8.37
C THR A 88 13.44 -11.94 9.05
N LEU A 89 12.64 -11.04 9.64
CA LEU A 89 13.16 -9.97 10.49
C LEU A 89 13.54 -10.58 11.83
N GLU A 90 14.77 -10.34 12.26
CA GLU A 90 15.29 -10.85 13.53
C GLU A 90 15.52 -9.71 14.53
N LYS A 91 15.79 -8.50 14.03
CA LYS A 91 16.14 -7.35 14.87
C LYS A 91 15.67 -6.04 14.25
N ILE A 92 15.14 -5.16 15.10
CA ILE A 92 14.73 -3.81 14.74
C ILE A 92 15.32 -2.84 15.76
N LEU A 93 16.12 -1.89 15.27
CA LEU A 93 16.79 -0.85 16.05
C LEU A 93 16.30 0.52 15.61
N SER A 94 15.99 1.40 16.56
CA SER A 94 15.80 2.82 16.25
C SER A 94 17.17 3.50 16.12
N ILE A 95 17.35 4.27 15.06
CA ILE A 95 18.57 5.07 14.80
C ILE A 95 18.16 6.51 14.46
N GLY A 96 17.60 7.21 15.46
CA GLY A 96 17.10 8.57 15.35
C GLY A 96 15.60 8.64 15.63
N GLN A 97 14.96 9.76 15.26
CA GLN A 97 13.53 9.95 15.48
C GLN A 97 12.68 9.15 14.46
N ASP A 98 13.05 9.20 13.17
CA ASP A 98 12.19 8.65 12.10
C ASP A 98 12.82 7.51 11.31
N THR A 99 13.94 6.96 11.79
CA THR A 99 14.72 5.97 11.06
C THR A 99 14.99 4.73 11.90
N VAL A 100 14.85 3.58 11.26
CA VAL A 100 15.12 2.28 11.86
C VAL A 100 16.16 1.52 11.04
N VAL A 101 16.91 0.66 11.69
CA VAL A 101 17.65 -0.44 11.05
C VAL A 101 16.87 -1.72 11.28
N VAL A 102 16.60 -2.44 10.20
CA VAL A 102 15.99 -3.76 10.23
C VAL A 102 17.04 -4.76 9.78
N GLU A 103 17.31 -5.76 10.61
CA GLU A 103 18.26 -6.83 10.34
C GLU A 103 17.54 -8.17 10.36
N GLY A 104 18.07 -9.11 9.56
CA GLY A 104 17.47 -10.42 9.45
C GLY A 104 18.09 -11.25 8.34
N ARG A 105 17.31 -12.19 7.81
CA ARG A 105 17.75 -13.14 6.78
C ARG A 105 16.78 -13.21 5.62
N HIS A 106 17.34 -13.40 4.42
CA HIS A 106 16.62 -13.87 3.25
C HIS A 106 16.31 -15.37 3.38
N SER A 107 15.36 -15.86 2.59
CA SER A 107 14.99 -17.29 2.56
C SER A 107 16.15 -18.23 2.16
N ASP A 108 17.15 -17.73 1.43
CA ASP A 108 18.37 -18.45 1.08
C ASP A 108 19.46 -18.42 2.17
N GLY A 109 19.17 -17.82 3.33
CA GLY A 109 20.07 -17.73 4.47
C GLY A 109 21.02 -16.53 4.46
N ARG A 110 21.06 -15.72 3.39
CA ARG A 110 21.87 -14.49 3.37
C ARG A 110 21.37 -13.50 4.42
N ILE A 111 22.28 -12.88 5.15
CA ILE A 111 21.98 -11.87 6.17
C ILE A 111 21.83 -10.51 5.49
N PHE A 112 20.90 -9.69 6.01
CA PHE A 112 20.74 -8.30 5.59
C PHE A 112 20.70 -7.34 6.78
N SER A 113 21.00 -6.07 6.49
CA SER A 113 20.77 -4.94 7.39
C SER A 113 20.36 -3.74 6.54
N TYR A 114 19.10 -3.31 6.68
CA TYR A 114 18.51 -2.23 5.89
C TYR A 114 18.11 -1.05 6.76
N LYS A 115 18.46 0.15 6.30
CA LYS A 115 18.04 1.42 6.91
C LYS A 115 16.74 1.90 6.26
N LEU A 116 15.68 2.06 7.06
CA LEU A 116 14.36 2.48 6.60
C LEU A 116 13.91 3.74 7.34
N LYS A 117 13.40 4.73 6.60
CA LYS A 117 12.70 5.88 7.17
C LYS A 117 11.25 5.53 7.45
N ASP A 118 11.03 4.67 8.44
CA ASP A 118 9.70 4.22 8.80
C ASP A 118 9.70 3.72 10.27
N PRO A 119 9.35 4.58 11.24
CA PRO A 119 9.37 4.21 12.64
C PRO A 119 8.29 3.19 13.03
N LYS A 120 7.27 2.95 12.18
CA LYS A 120 6.20 1.98 12.45
C LYS A 120 6.74 0.57 12.68
N PHE A 121 7.92 0.26 12.12
CA PHE A 121 8.57 -1.02 12.33
C PHE A 121 8.90 -1.31 13.80
N LEU A 122 9.05 -0.27 14.64
CA LEU A 122 9.27 -0.44 16.06
C LEU A 122 8.11 -1.16 16.77
N GLU A 123 6.90 -1.07 16.23
CA GLU A 123 5.71 -1.78 16.73
C GLU A 123 5.87 -3.31 16.60
N PHE A 124 6.59 -3.77 15.57
CA PHE A 124 6.83 -5.19 15.33
C PHE A 124 7.93 -5.77 16.22
N LYS A 125 8.69 -4.95 16.96
CA LYS A 125 9.84 -5.41 17.75
C LYS A 125 9.50 -6.52 18.76
N ARG A 126 8.29 -6.48 19.33
CA ARG A 126 7.80 -7.49 20.29
C ARG A 126 7.42 -8.84 19.65
N ARG A 127 7.34 -8.89 18.32
CA ARG A 127 6.90 -10.06 17.54
C ARG A 127 8.05 -10.74 16.80
N LEU A 128 9.29 -10.33 17.05
CA LEU A 128 10.47 -10.90 16.40
C LEU A 128 10.79 -12.30 16.97
N PRO A 129 11.25 -13.25 16.14
CA PRO A 129 11.44 -13.12 14.69
C PRO A 129 10.10 -13.12 13.93
N LEU A 130 10.01 -12.29 12.88
CA LEU A 130 8.79 -12.11 12.09
C LEU A 130 9.04 -12.40 10.61
N THR A 131 8.23 -13.27 10.00
CA THR A 131 8.25 -13.48 8.55
C THR A 131 7.48 -12.37 7.84
N SER A 132 8.13 -11.74 6.86
CA SER A 132 7.61 -10.62 6.08
C SER A 132 8.05 -10.72 4.62
N LEU A 133 7.56 -9.80 3.80
CA LEU A 133 7.91 -9.68 2.39
C LEU A 133 8.68 -8.38 2.17
N GLY A 134 9.87 -8.46 1.62
CA GLY A 134 10.61 -7.30 1.13
C GLY A 134 10.18 -6.98 -0.31
N LEU A 135 9.84 -5.72 -0.56
CA LEU A 135 9.59 -5.19 -1.89
C LEU A 135 10.89 -4.57 -2.42
N PHE A 136 11.50 -5.19 -3.43
CA PHE A 136 12.75 -4.74 -4.02
C PHE A 136 12.54 -4.21 -5.43
N ILE A 137 13.36 -3.24 -5.83
CA ILE A 137 13.48 -2.82 -7.23
C ILE A 137 14.92 -2.92 -7.70
N GLU A 138 15.09 -3.11 -9.00
CA GLU A 138 16.40 -3.03 -9.63
C GLU A 138 16.73 -1.58 -9.98
N ARG A 139 17.89 -1.10 -9.53
CA ARG A 139 18.51 0.15 -9.97
C ARG A 139 19.90 -0.15 -10.53
N GLY A 140 19.99 -0.28 -11.85
CA GLY A 140 21.19 -0.76 -12.51
C GLY A 140 21.46 -2.22 -12.12
N SER A 141 22.64 -2.50 -11.58
CA SER A 141 23.04 -3.82 -11.06
C SER A 141 22.66 -4.06 -9.58
N LEU A 142 22.08 -3.07 -8.90
CA LEU A 142 21.76 -3.15 -7.47
C LEU A 142 20.28 -3.46 -7.26
N GLN A 143 20.00 -4.36 -6.31
CA GLN A 143 18.66 -4.50 -5.74
C GLN A 143 18.53 -3.55 -4.55
N VAL A 144 17.49 -2.72 -4.58
CA VAL A 144 17.20 -1.73 -3.54
C VAL A 144 15.89 -2.10 -2.87
N LEU A 145 15.93 -2.29 -1.55
CA LEU A 145 14.73 -2.46 -0.74
C LEU A 145 13.95 -1.14 -0.70
N LEU A 146 12.69 -1.17 -1.14
CA LEU A 146 11.78 -0.05 -0.99
C LEU A 146 11.08 -0.07 0.37
N THR A 147 10.52 -1.22 0.73
CA THR A 147 9.71 -1.35 1.93
C THR A 147 9.63 -2.82 2.36
N ILE A 148 9.24 -3.06 3.61
CA ILE A 148 8.96 -4.39 4.14
C ILE A 148 7.49 -4.42 4.53
N ILE A 149 6.80 -5.50 4.16
CA ILE A 149 5.37 -5.67 4.37
C ILE A 149 5.18 -6.93 5.19
N SER A 150 4.42 -6.86 6.28
CA SER A 150 4.12 -8.06 7.06
C SER A 150 3.37 -9.07 6.18
N LYS A 151 3.73 -10.36 6.26
CA LYS A 151 3.05 -11.41 5.49
C LYS A 151 1.56 -11.51 5.85
N ALA A 152 1.22 -11.21 7.10
CA ALA A 152 -0.16 -11.13 7.56
C ALA A 152 -0.91 -9.96 6.91
N GLU A 153 -0.30 -8.77 6.87
CA GLU A 153 -0.88 -7.61 6.18
C GLU A 153 -1.05 -7.90 4.70
N TYR A 154 -0.04 -8.46 4.04
CA TYR A 154 -0.12 -8.83 2.62
C TYR A 154 -1.30 -9.78 2.33
N SER A 155 -1.51 -10.78 3.18
CA SER A 155 -2.59 -11.77 3.03
C SER A 155 -3.99 -11.19 3.28
N ILE A 156 -4.12 -10.21 4.18
CA ILE A 156 -5.38 -9.50 4.43
C ILE A 156 -5.68 -8.53 3.28
N ILE A 157 -4.63 -7.89 2.76
CA ILE A 157 -4.74 -6.88 1.72
C ILE A 157 -5.10 -7.49 0.36
N SER A 158 -4.49 -8.62 0.01
CA SER A 158 -4.85 -9.35 -1.22
C SER A 158 -6.36 -9.71 -1.22
N ARG A 159 -6.91 -10.11 -0.07
CA ARG A 159 -8.35 -10.37 0.10
C ARG A 159 -9.21 -9.10 0.12
N THR A 160 -8.68 -7.99 0.61
CA THR A 160 -9.43 -6.71 0.66
C THR A 160 -9.78 -6.19 -0.73
N CYS A 161 -8.89 -6.36 -1.71
CA CYS A 161 -9.16 -5.98 -3.10
C CYS A 161 -10.30 -6.83 -3.69
N GLU A 162 -10.28 -8.14 -3.42
CA GLU A 162 -11.35 -9.06 -3.82
C GLU A 162 -12.70 -8.68 -3.20
N ILE A 163 -12.73 -8.38 -1.90
CA ILE A 163 -13.97 -8.03 -1.18
C ILE A 163 -14.52 -6.66 -1.64
N SER A 164 -13.66 -5.67 -1.86
CA SER A 164 -14.08 -4.35 -2.35
C SER A 164 -14.71 -4.42 -3.73
N SER A 165 -14.19 -5.27 -4.62
CA SER A 165 -14.78 -5.50 -5.94
C SER A 165 -16.19 -6.12 -5.84
N HIS A 166 -16.39 -7.06 -4.91
CA HIS A 166 -17.69 -7.68 -4.68
C HIS A 166 -18.69 -6.72 -4.05
N LEU A 167 -18.30 -5.94 -3.04
CA LEU A 167 -19.19 -4.96 -2.39
C LEU A 167 -19.64 -3.86 -3.35
N SER A 168 -18.77 -3.43 -4.27
CA SER A 168 -19.11 -2.45 -5.31
C SER A 168 -20.10 -3.02 -6.32
N LYS A 169 -19.95 -4.29 -6.72
CA LYS A 169 -20.90 -5.00 -7.60
C LYS A 169 -22.28 -5.13 -6.95
N ILE A 170 -22.34 -5.53 -5.68
CA ILE A 170 -23.61 -5.66 -4.93
C ILE A 170 -24.31 -4.30 -4.80
N ALA A 171 -23.56 -3.21 -4.53
CA ALA A 171 -24.13 -1.87 -4.45
C ALA A 171 -24.67 -1.34 -5.80
N MET A 172 -24.13 -1.84 -6.93
CA MET A 172 -24.62 -1.54 -8.28
C MET A 172 -25.79 -2.44 -8.72
N GLU A 173 -25.95 -3.61 -8.12
CA GLU A 173 -27.06 -4.55 -8.37
C GLU A 173 -28.30 -4.26 -7.51
N GLU A 174 -28.20 -3.45 -6.45
CA GLU A 174 -29.34 -3.06 -5.61
C GLU A 174 -29.77 -1.56 -5.65
N PRO A 175 -29.84 -0.86 -6.80
CA PRO A 175 -30.58 0.40 -6.85
C PRO A 175 -32.11 0.19 -6.81
N GLU A 176 -32.60 -0.99 -7.21
CA GLU A 176 -34.04 -1.21 -7.45
C GLU A 176 -34.85 -1.63 -6.21
N LYS A 177 -34.23 -2.16 -5.14
CA LYS A 177 -34.99 -2.60 -3.96
C LYS A 177 -35.43 -1.48 -3.03
N LYS A 178 -34.84 -0.28 -3.10
CA LYS A 178 -35.26 0.86 -2.27
C LYS A 178 -36.39 1.69 -2.87
N PHE A 179 -36.81 1.40 -4.11
CA PHE A 179 -37.98 2.04 -4.72
C PHE A 179 -39.29 1.26 -4.51
N LEU A 180 -39.21 0.01 -4.01
CA LEU A 180 -40.39 -0.86 -3.81
C LEU A 180 -40.84 -1.01 -2.35
N GLU A 181 -40.10 -0.43 -1.38
CA GLU A 181 -40.54 -0.36 0.04
C GLU A 181 -41.12 1.03 0.37
N GLY A 182 -41.75 1.67 -0.63
CA GLY A 182 -42.60 2.83 -0.44
C GLY A 182 -44.07 2.46 -0.59
N GLU A 183 -44.62 1.80 0.43
CA GLU A 183 -46.04 1.90 0.81
C GLU A 183 -46.16 1.94 2.34
#